data_AF-A0AAV4I5F7-F1
#
_entry.id   AF-A0AAV4I5F7-F1
#
_cell.length_a   1.000
_cell.length_b   1.000
_cell.length_c   1.000
_cell.angle_alpha   90.00
_cell.angle_beta   90.00
_cell.angle_gamma   90.00
#
_symmetry.space_group_name_H-M   'P 1'
#
loop_
_entity.id
_entity.type
_entity.pdbx_description
1 polymer ?
#
loop_
_entity_poly.entity_id
_entity_poly.type
_entity_poly.pdbx_seq_one_letter_code
_entity_poly.pdbx_strand_id
1 'polypeptide(L)'
;MAPRTKFALIWIPSHVGIPGNEKVDELAKLALNQEIHNDKQVIWSDLKLKVNTHVEQLWQTDWDTEVDNKLHEIRLILKERLVYG
;
A
#
# COMPACT_ATOMS: atom_id res chain seq x y z
N MET A 1 10.09 11.80 -9.55
CA MET A 1 9.45 11.49 -8.25
C MET A 1 8.00 11.95 -8.33
N ALA A 2 7.03 11.07 -8.13
CA ALA A 2 5.62 11.48 -8.09
C ALA A 2 5.38 12.29 -6.81
N PRO A 3 4.57 13.37 -6.85
CA PRO A 3 4.29 14.18 -5.68
C PRO A 3 3.61 13.35 -4.58
N ARG A 4 4.03 13.53 -3.32
CA ARG A 4 3.33 12.99 -2.15
C ARG A 4 2.02 13.76 -1.97
N THR A 5 0.93 13.23 -2.50
CA THR A 5 -0.40 13.80 -2.32
C THR A 5 -0.90 13.50 -0.91
N LYS A 6 -1.22 14.55 -0.14
CA LYS A 6 -1.90 14.44 1.15
C LYS A 6 -3.40 14.58 0.94
N PHE A 7 -4.20 13.68 1.50
CA PHE A 7 -5.65 13.75 1.50
C PHE A 7 -6.20 13.38 2.89
N ALA A 8 -7.40 13.88 3.21
CA ALA A 8 -8.13 13.54 4.41
C ALA A 8 -9.40 12.78 4.04
N LEU A 9 -9.72 11.74 4.81
CA LEU A 9 -10.97 11.01 4.71
C LEU A 9 -11.86 11.41 5.87
N ILE A 10 -13.12 11.74 5.57
CA ILE A 10 -14.14 12.06 6.57
C ILE A 10 -15.35 11.16 6.37
N TRP A 11 -15.91 10.69 7.48
CA TRP A 11 -17.20 10.03 7.47
C TRP A 11 -18.30 11.09 7.45
N ILE A 12 -19.24 10.93 6.53
CA ILE A 12 -20.45 11.75 6.47
C ILE A 12 -21.67 10.86 6.71
N PRO A 13 -22.70 11.36 7.39
CA PRO A 13 -23.92 10.59 7.63
C PRO A 13 -24.61 10.27 6.30
N SER A 14 -25.17 9.07 6.23
CA SER A 14 -25.80 8.50 5.03
C SER A 14 -27.15 9.15 4.64
N HIS A 15 -27.48 10.35 5.14
CA HIS A 15 -28.83 10.90 4.99
C HIS A 15 -29.24 10.95 3.50
N VAL A 16 -30.45 10.47 3.21
CA VAL A 16 -31.08 10.58 1.89
C VAL A 16 -31.18 12.06 1.54
N GLY A 17 -30.74 12.44 0.34
CA GLY A 17 -30.70 13.83 -0.10
C GLY A 17 -29.31 14.47 -0.11
N ILE A 18 -28.21 13.72 0.05
CA ILE A 18 -26.86 14.20 -0.35
C ILE A 18 -26.65 13.83 -1.82
N PRO A 19 -26.75 14.78 -2.76
CA PRO A 19 -26.72 14.44 -4.19
C PRO A 19 -25.41 13.78 -4.62
N GLY A 20 -24.30 14.14 -3.95
CA GLY A 20 -23.00 13.51 -4.19
C GLY A 20 -22.96 12.03 -3.80
N ASN A 21 -23.56 11.65 -2.67
CA ASN A 21 -23.61 10.26 -2.23
C ASN A 21 -24.54 9.44 -3.11
N GLU A 22 -25.70 9.99 -3.47
CA GLU A 22 -26.68 9.35 -4.35
C GLU A 22 -26.09 9.10 -5.73
N LYS A 23 -25.39 10.08 -6.29
CA LYS A 23 -24.72 9.93 -7.59
C LYS A 23 -23.62 8.87 -7.55
N VAL A 24 -22.84 8.81 -6.47
CA VAL A 24 -21.81 7.76 -6.30
C VAL A 24 -22.43 6.38 -6.14
N ASP A 25 -23.53 6.26 -5.38
CA ASP A 25 -24.26 5.01 -5.20
C ASP A 25 -24.90 4.52 -6.51
N GLU A 26 -25.50 5.41 -7.30
CA GLU A 26 -26.01 5.11 -8.64
C GLU A 26 -24.90 4.59 -9.55
N LEU A 27 -23.76 5.28 -9.62
CA LEU A 27 -22.62 4.87 -10.42
C LEU A 27 -22.04 3.52 -9.95
N ALA A 28 -21.98 3.29 -8.65
CA ALA A 28 -21.51 2.01 -8.08
C ALA A 28 -22.46 0.86 -8.48
N LYS A 29 -23.78 1.07 -8.44
CA LYS A 29 -24.78 0.10 -8.88
C LYS A 29 -24.70 -0.19 -10.37
N LEU A 30 -24.47 0.84 -11.19
CA LEU A 30 -24.29 0.68 -12.63
C LEU A 30 -23.03 -0.13 -12.95
N ALA A 31 -21.93 0.11 -12.23
CA ALA A 31 -20.68 -0.62 -12.40
C ALA A 31 -20.79 -2.13 -12.12
N LEU A 32 -21.74 -2.57 -11.29
CA LEU A 32 -22.00 -4.00 -11.05
C LEU A 32 -22.47 -4.75 -12.31
N ASN A 33 -23.13 -4.05 -13.23
CA ASN A 33 -23.67 -4.62 -14.46
C ASN A 33 -22.74 -4.40 -15.66
N GLN A 34 -21.59 -3.76 -15.46
CA GLN A 34 -20.63 -3.48 -16.53
C GLN A 34 -19.66 -4.64 -16.71
N GLU A 35 -19.40 -5.04 -17.96
CA GLU A 35 -18.35 -6.02 -18.25
C GLU A 35 -16.98 -5.50 -17.83
N ILE A 36 -16.27 -6.28 -17.01
CA ILE A 36 -14.94 -5.93 -16.55
C ILE A 36 -13.96 -6.18 -17.70
N HIS A 37 -13.57 -5.11 -18.40
CA HIS A 37 -12.42 -5.14 -19.28
C HIS A 37 -11.14 -5.16 -18.42
N ASN A 38 -10.46 -6.30 -18.37
CA ASN A 38 -9.19 -6.50 -17.68
C ASN A 38 -7.99 -5.88 -18.42
N ASP A 39 -8.20 -4.80 -19.18
CA ASP A 39 -7.14 -4.08 -19.89
C ASP A 39 -6.25 -3.26 -18.94
N LYS A 40 -6.61 -3.22 -17.65
CA LYS A 40 -5.78 -2.62 -16.62
C LYS A 40 -4.60 -3.54 -16.32
N GLN A 41 -3.49 -3.28 -17.00
CA GLN A 41 -2.19 -3.81 -16.64
C GLN A 41 -1.89 -3.42 -15.18
N VAL A 42 -1.70 -4.40 -14.31
CA VAL A 42 -1.21 -4.17 -12.94
C VAL A 42 0.08 -3.38 -13.06
N ILE A 43 0.08 -2.15 -12.54
CA ILE A 43 1.21 -1.26 -12.70
C ILE A 43 2.35 -1.84 -11.86
N TRP A 44 3.54 -2.00 -12.45
CA TRP A 44 4.72 -2.54 -11.77
C TRP A 44 5.03 -1.85 -10.42
N SER A 45 4.63 -0.58 -10.28
CA SER A 45 4.72 0.17 -9.03
C SER A 45 3.99 -0.49 -7.87
N ASP A 46 2.85 -1.13 -8.13
CA ASP A 46 2.00 -1.72 -7.10
C ASP A 46 2.64 -2.99 -6.56
N LEU A 47 3.34 -3.73 -7.43
CA LEU A 47 4.11 -4.90 -7.06
C LEU A 47 5.45 -4.54 -6.42
N LYS A 48 6.01 -3.37 -6.74
CA LYS A 48 7.33 -2.93 -6.24
C LYS A 48 7.41 -2.94 -4.72
N LEU A 49 6.36 -2.46 -4.03
CA LEU A 49 6.33 -2.50 -2.56
C LEU A 49 6.38 -3.93 -2.04
N LYS A 50 5.59 -4.84 -2.63
CA LYS A 50 5.54 -6.24 -2.21
C LYS A 50 6.87 -6.96 -2.43
N VAL A 51 7.50 -6.73 -3.59
CA VAL A 51 8.81 -7.29 -3.93
C VAL A 51 9.88 -6.78 -2.97
N ASN A 52 9.95 -5.46 -2.74
CA ASN A 52 10.93 -4.88 -1.83
C ASN A 52 10.77 -5.41 -0.41
N THR A 53 9.54 -5.45 0.12
CA THR A 53 9.27 -6.02 1.44
C THR A 53 9.70 -7.48 1.53
N HIS A 54 9.46 -8.28 0.48
CA HIS A 54 9.86 -9.68 0.47
C HIS A 54 11.38 -9.85 0.47
N VAL A 55 12.09 -9.10 -0.38
CA VAL A 55 13.57 -9.12 -0.42
C VAL A 55 14.15 -8.70 0.93
N GLU A 56 13.60 -7.67 1.55
CA GLU A 56 14.01 -7.21 2.88
C GLU A 56 13.79 -8.26 3.97
N GLN A 57 12.69 -9.00 3.90
CA GLN A 57 12.42 -10.11 4.83
C GLN A 57 13.43 -11.24 4.68
N LEU A 58 13.81 -11.58 3.44
CA LEU A 58 14.84 -12.59 3.18
C LEU A 58 16.18 -12.15 3.75
N TRP A 59 16.59 -10.90 3.49
CA TRP A 59 17.83 -10.35 4.05
C TRP A 59 17.82 -10.31 5.58
N GLN A 60 16.69 -9.96 6.19
CA GLN A 60 16.57 -9.99 7.65
C GLN A 60 16.67 -11.43 8.18
N THR A 61 16.07 -12.40 7.49
CA THR A 61 16.13 -13.82 7.89
C THR A 61 17.56 -14.34 7.84
N ASP A 62 18.29 -14.05 6.76
CA ASP A 62 19.70 -14.41 6.64
C ASP A 62 20.53 -13.75 7.74
N TRP A 63 20.25 -12.47 8.02
CA TRP A 63 20.92 -11.69 9.06
C TRP A 63 20.68 -12.25 10.47
N ASP A 64 19.46 -12.67 10.79
CA ASP A 64 19.11 -13.25 12.08
C ASP A 64 19.87 -14.55 12.37
N THR A 65 20.36 -15.23 11.32
CA THR A 65 21.17 -16.46 11.42
C THR A 65 22.67 -16.22 11.42
N GLU A 66 23.12 -14.97 11.29
CA GLU A 66 24.54 -14.63 11.23
C GLU A 66 25.19 -14.75 12.62
N VAL A 67 26.35 -15.41 12.68
CA VAL A 67 27.06 -15.70 13.93
C VAL A 67 28.52 -15.24 13.92
N ASP A 68 29.07 -14.92 12.74
CA ASP A 68 30.48 -14.54 12.58
C ASP A 68 30.66 -13.07 12.16
N ASN A 69 29.59 -12.26 12.28
CA ASN A 69 29.62 -10.84 11.97
C ASN A 69 29.47 -9.97 13.23
N LYS A 70 30.53 -9.25 13.59
CA LYS A 70 30.52 -8.30 14.73
C LYS A 70 29.46 -7.20 14.60
N LEU A 71 29.03 -6.87 13.38
CA LEU A 71 27.95 -5.91 13.16
C LEU A 71 26.59 -6.50 13.54
N HIS A 72 26.40 -7.81 13.43
CA HIS A 72 25.17 -8.49 13.86
C HIS A 72 24.94 -8.33 15.37
N GLU A 73 26.02 -8.38 16.16
CA GLU A 73 25.94 -8.16 17.62
C GLU A 73 25.40 -6.76 18.00
N ILE A 74 25.58 -5.77 17.13
CA ILE A 74 25.24 -4.36 17.40
C ILE A 74 23.95 -3.96 16.70
N ARG A 75 23.66 -4.51 15.53
CA ARG A 75 22.53 -4.12 14.68
C ARG A 75 21.71 -5.35 14.33
N LEU A 76 20.73 -5.69 15.17
CA LEU A 76 19.87 -6.85 14.97
C LEU A 76 18.85 -6.67 13.83
N ILE A 77 18.44 -5.43 13.53
CA ILE A 77 17.46 -5.14 12.47
C ILE A 77 18.15 -4.36 11.35
N LEU A 78 18.13 -4.91 10.13
CA LEU A 78 18.75 -4.27 8.97
C LEU A 78 17.97 -3.03 8.53
N LYS A 79 16.64 -3.03 8.68
CA LYS A 79 15.79 -1.89 8.29
C LYS A 79 15.18 -1.20 9.51
N GLU A 80 15.88 -0.21 10.05
CA GLU A 80 15.22 0.84 10.82
C GLU A 80 14.39 1.67 9.85
N ARG A 81 13.06 1.51 9.90
CA ARG A 81 12.17 2.49 9.28
C ARG A 81 12.29 3.77 10.11
N LEU A 82 13.27 4.61 9.78
CA LEU A 82 13.28 6.00 10.24
C LEU A 82 12.01 6.64 9.69
N VAL A 83 10.98 6.71 10.53
CA VAL A 83 9.76 7.47 10.25
C VAL A 83 10.13 8.94 10.37
N TYR A 84 10.82 9.48 9.36
CA TYR A 84 10.93 10.93 9.19
C TYR A 84 9.98 11.35 8.07
N GLY A 85 8.94 12.10 8.48
CA GLY A 85 8.19 13.12 7.72
C GLY A 85 7.71 12.78 6.32
#